data_AF-A0A2A4T5J9-F1
#
_entry.id   AF-A0A2A4T5J9-F1
#
_cell.length_a   1.000
_cell.length_b   1.000
_cell.length_c   1.000
_cell.angle_alpha   90.00
_cell.angle_beta   90.00
_cell.angle_gamma   90.00
#
_symmetry.space_group_name_H-M   'P 1'
#
loop_
_entity.id
_entity.type
_entity.pdbx_description
1 polymer ?
#
loop_
_entity_poly.entity_id
_entity_poly.type
_entity_poly.pdbx_seq_one_letter_code
_entity_poly.pdbx_strand_id
1 'polypeptide(L)'
;MTEECKKEIEEYVVSRGWIEEEYGCLFIGDSINDRYFYMSKKGEERRMGATLTGGEFDRYLLNYISPILNKHKITIVSISHETYKSTDWKFDNIDFAE
;
A
#
# COMPACT_ATOMS: atom_id res chain seq x y z
N MET A 1 10.51 -1.62 6.94
CA MET A 1 10.00 -2.97 6.62
C MET A 1 11.19 -3.88 6.29
N THR A 2 11.08 -5.20 6.45
CA THR A 2 12.12 -6.14 5.99
C THR A 2 12.04 -6.33 4.47
N GLU A 3 13.13 -6.76 3.83
CA GLU A 3 13.14 -7.09 2.39
C GLU A 3 12.18 -8.24 2.05
N GLU A 4 12.02 -9.21 2.95
CA GLU A 4 11.02 -10.29 2.80
C GLU A 4 9.59 -9.74 2.79
N CYS A 5 9.26 -8.82 3.69
CA CYS A 5 7.95 -8.17 3.72
C CYS A 5 7.69 -7.38 2.43
N LYS A 6 8.67 -6.61 1.95
CA LYS A 6 8.55 -5.84 0.70
C LYS A 6 8.28 -6.77 -0.49
N LYS A 7 9.07 -7.84 -0.61
CA LYS A 7 8.91 -8.85 -1.67
C LYS A 7 7.53 -9.51 -1.64
N GLU A 8 7.04 -9.92 -0.47
CA GLU A 8 5.70 -10.50 -0.34
C GLU A 8 4.60 -9.52 -0.76
N ILE A 9 4.73 -8.23 -0.42
CA ILE A 9 3.78 -7.21 -0.84
C ILE A 9 3.78 -7.08 -2.37
N GLU A 10 4.96 -7.00 -3.00
CA GLU A 10 5.10 -6.94 -4.46
C GLU A 10 4.45 -8.14 -5.15
N GLU A 11 4.80 -9.36 -4.74
CA GLU A 11 4.22 -10.59 -5.29
C GLU A 11 2.69 -10.62 -5.11
N TYR A 12 2.19 -10.13 -3.97
CA TYR A 12 0.76 -10.08 -3.70
C TYR A 12 0.02 -9.07 -4.59
N VAL A 13 0.54 -7.87 -4.79
CA VAL A 13 -0.12 -6.87 -5.65
C VAL A 13 -0.04 -7.25 -7.13
N VAL A 14 1.09 -7.84 -7.57
CA VAL A 14 1.29 -8.33 -8.94
C VAL A 14 0.39 -9.52 -9.24
N SER A 15 0.35 -10.54 -8.38
CA SER A 15 -0.54 -11.71 -8.56
C SER A 15 -2.03 -11.35 -8.57
N ARG A 16 -2.37 -10.20 -7.97
CA ARG A 16 -3.72 -9.64 -7.98
C ARG A 16 -3.96 -8.67 -9.13
N GLY A 17 -3.00 -8.48 -10.04
CA GLY A 17 -3.14 -7.64 -11.23
C GLY A 17 -3.29 -6.16 -10.93
N TRP A 18 -2.74 -5.68 -9.80
CA TRP A 18 -2.65 -4.26 -9.50
C TRP A 18 -1.41 -3.63 -10.11
N ILE A 19 -0.33 -4.38 -10.29
CA ILE A 19 0.89 -3.88 -10.90
C ILE A 19 1.29 -4.89 -11.97
N GLU A 20 1.51 -4.39 -13.17
CA GLU A 20 2.14 -5.16 -14.24
C GLU A 20 3.64 -5.22 -13.93
N GLU A 21 4.25 -6.39 -14.06
CA GLU A 21 5.64 -6.68 -13.64
C GLU A 21 6.68 -5.72 -14.27
N GLU A 22 6.32 -5.11 -15.40
CA GLU A 22 7.11 -4.14 -16.16
C GLU A 22 6.94 -2.67 -15.69
N TYR A 23 5.93 -2.35 -14.88
CA TYR A 23 5.63 -0.99 -14.40
C TYR A 23 6.04 -0.78 -12.95
N GLY A 24 7.37 -0.66 -12.74
CA GLY A 24 7.97 0.14 -11.67
C GLY A 24 7.94 -0.43 -10.25
N CYS A 25 8.85 0.10 -9.44
CA CYS A 25 9.11 -0.35 -8.08
C CYS A 25 8.03 0.17 -7.13
N LEU A 26 7.27 -0.73 -6.50
CA LEU A 26 6.31 -0.37 -5.45
C LEU A 26 7.00 0.30 -4.27
N PHE A 27 8.29 0.05 -4.07
CA PHE A 27 9.07 0.62 -2.99
C PHE A 27 10.12 1.62 -3.49
N ILE A 28 10.19 2.79 -2.88
CA ILE A 28 11.34 3.69 -3.00
C ILE A 28 12.01 3.70 -1.62
N GLY A 29 13.07 2.89 -1.48
CA GLY A 29 13.70 2.63 -0.19
C GLY A 29 12.76 1.85 0.75
N ASP A 30 12.34 2.49 1.83
CA ASP A 30 11.36 1.95 2.80
C ASP A 30 9.95 2.52 2.62
N SER A 31 9.75 3.44 1.67
CA SER A 31 8.46 4.06 1.40
C SER A 31 7.74 3.33 0.27
N ILE A 32 6.43 3.15 0.41
CA ILE A 32 5.57 2.65 -0.66
C ILE A 32 5.26 3.81 -1.60
N ASN A 33 5.51 3.60 -2.90
CA ASN A 33 5.06 4.46 -3.97
C ASN A 33 3.66 4.05 -4.41
N ASP A 34 2.68 4.72 -3.83
CA ASP A 34 1.25 4.51 -4.01
C ASP A 34 0.78 4.81 -5.45
N ARG A 35 1.59 5.53 -6.22
CA ARG A 35 1.31 5.90 -7.61
C ARG A 35 1.06 4.73 -8.53
N TYR A 36 1.86 3.68 -8.40
CA TYR A 36 1.72 2.49 -9.23
C TYR A 36 0.43 1.74 -8.95
N PHE A 37 -0.08 1.82 -7.72
CA PHE A 37 -1.31 1.17 -7.33
C PHE A 37 -2.54 1.90 -7.91
N TYR A 38 -2.63 3.24 -7.81
CA TYR A 38 -3.79 3.97 -8.33
C TYR A 38 -3.80 4.13 -9.85
N MET A 39 -2.63 4.29 -10.48
CA MET A 39 -2.51 4.43 -11.94
C MET A 39 -2.65 3.10 -12.67
N SER A 40 -2.73 1.99 -11.94
CA SER A 40 -2.99 0.69 -12.53
C SER A 40 -4.34 0.65 -13.24
N LYS A 41 -4.44 -0.25 -14.23
CA LYS A 41 -5.71 -0.53 -14.91
C LYS A 41 -6.84 -0.83 -13.92
N LYS A 42 -6.56 -1.56 -12.84
CA LYS A 42 -7.54 -1.84 -11.78
C LYS A 42 -7.94 -0.60 -10.99
N GLY A 43 -6.99 0.28 -10.69
CA GLY A 43 -7.25 1.56 -10.03
C GLY A 43 -8.16 2.45 -10.88
N GLU A 44 -7.91 2.47 -12.20
CA GLU A 44 -8.74 3.17 -13.19
C GLU A 44 -10.15 2.56 -13.30
N GLU A 45 -10.26 1.23 -13.49
CA GLU A 45 -11.53 0.50 -13.58
C GLU A 45 -12.41 0.72 -12.33
N ARG A 46 -11.78 0.82 -11.15
CA ARG A 46 -12.46 1.11 -9.88
C ARG A 46 -12.70 2.59 -9.63
N ARG A 47 -12.28 3.48 -10.54
CA ARG A 47 -12.40 4.94 -10.44
C ARG A 47 -11.87 5.45 -9.09
N MET A 48 -10.76 4.88 -8.61
CA MET A 48 -10.25 5.19 -7.27
C MET A 48 -9.94 6.68 -7.11
N GLY A 49 -9.35 7.32 -8.13
CA GLY A 49 -9.09 8.78 -8.12
C GLY A 49 -10.33 9.67 -8.16
N ALA A 50 -11.52 9.12 -8.44
CA ALA A 50 -12.79 9.85 -8.35
C ALA A 50 -13.56 9.54 -7.05
N THR A 51 -13.16 8.51 -6.32
CA THR A 51 -13.91 7.96 -5.17
C THR A 51 -13.17 8.13 -3.85
N LEU A 52 -11.84 8.17 -3.89
CA LEU A 52 -10.97 8.30 -2.71
C LEU A 52 -10.18 9.60 -2.84
N THR A 53 -10.02 10.31 -1.72
CA THR A 53 -9.28 11.57 -1.65
C THR A 53 -8.11 11.47 -0.68
N GLY A 54 -6.93 11.97 -1.09
CA GLY A 54 -5.75 12.06 -0.22
C GLY A 54 -5.47 10.76 0.56
N GLY A 55 -5.34 10.87 1.88
CA GLY A 55 -5.01 9.75 2.78
C GLY A 55 -6.05 8.61 2.84
N GLU A 56 -7.26 8.77 2.28
CA GLU A 56 -8.18 7.63 2.13
C GLU A 56 -7.61 6.57 1.18
N PHE A 57 -6.83 7.00 0.19
CA PHE A 57 -6.16 6.11 -0.74
C PHE A 57 -5.08 5.28 -0.02
N ASP A 58 -4.25 5.95 0.77
CA ASP A 58 -3.19 5.32 1.55
C ASP A 58 -3.78 4.30 2.54
N ARG A 59 -4.86 4.68 3.25
CA ARG A 59 -5.58 3.77 4.16
C ARG A 59 -6.16 2.57 3.43
N TYR A 60 -6.70 2.76 2.22
CA TYR A 60 -7.19 1.65 1.41
C TYR A 60 -6.06 0.70 1.02
N LEU A 61 -4.93 1.22 0.54
CA LEU A 61 -3.76 0.43 0.18
C LEU A 61 -3.24 -0.36 1.38
N LEU A 62 -3.03 0.30 2.52
CA LEU A 62 -2.60 -0.32 3.78
C LEU A 62 -3.55 -1.41 4.26
N ASN A 63 -4.85 -1.16 4.23
CA ASN A 63 -5.86 -2.16 4.55
C ASN A 63 -5.84 -3.33 3.55
N TYR A 64 -5.59 -3.06 2.27
CA TYR A 64 -5.50 -4.07 1.22
C TYR A 64 -4.29 -5.01 1.41
N ILE A 65 -3.13 -4.48 1.82
CA ILE A 65 -1.91 -5.25 2.10
C ILE A 65 -1.79 -5.70 3.56
N SER A 66 -2.80 -5.40 4.40
CA SER A 66 -2.82 -5.70 5.84
C SER A 66 -2.51 -7.14 6.21
N PRO A 67 -2.89 -8.19 5.46
CA PRO A 67 -2.53 -9.57 5.84
C PRO A 67 -1.01 -9.78 5.94
N ILE A 68 -0.24 -9.12 5.06
CA ILE A 68 1.22 -9.23 5.00
C ILE A 68 1.85 -8.38 6.09
N LEU A 69 1.38 -7.13 6.26
CA LEU A 69 1.85 -6.24 7.32
C LEU A 69 1.65 -6.87 8.71
N ASN A 70 0.47 -7.47 8.94
CA ASN A 70 0.15 -8.17 10.19
C ASN A 70 1.01 -9.42 10.38
N LYS A 71 1.23 -10.23 9.32
CA LYS A 71 2.13 -11.40 9.35
C LYS A 71 3.54 -11.02 9.79
N HIS A 72 4.06 -9.90 9.27
CA HIS A 72 5.40 -9.39 9.55
C HIS A 72 5.49 -8.47 10.78
N LYS A 73 4.37 -8.27 11.50
CA LYS A 73 4.27 -7.39 12.68
C LYS A 73 4.76 -5.96 12.40
N ILE A 74 4.54 -5.47 11.19
CA ILE A 74 4.85 -4.09 10.83
C ILE A 74 3.84 -3.19 11.54
N THR A 75 4.29 -2.13 12.20
CA THR A 75 3.40 -1.18 12.88
C THR A 75 3.50 0.26 12.35
N ILE A 76 4.49 0.52 11.50
CA ILE A 76 4.76 1.82 10.89
C ILE A 76 5.06 1.59 9.40
N VAL A 77 4.40 2.34 8.52
CA VAL A 77 4.62 2.30 7.07
C VAL A 77 4.64 3.72 6.53
N SER A 78 5.66 4.03 5.74
CA SER A 78 5.71 5.28 4.97
C SER A 78 5.09 5.05 3.59
N ILE A 79 4.23 5.97 3.17
CA ILE A 79 3.62 6.00 1.84
C ILE A 79 3.88 7.37 1.24
N SER A 80 4.63 7.42 0.15
CA SER A 80 5.06 8.64 -0.53
C SER A 80 5.62 9.70 0.43
N HIS A 81 4.79 10.61 0.93
CA HIS A 81 5.17 11.72 1.82
C HIS A 81 4.66 11.59 3.26
N GLU A 82 3.79 10.62 3.53
CA GLU A 82 3.13 10.44 4.82
C GLU A 82 3.61 9.18 5.51
N THR A 83 3.54 9.17 6.84
CA THR A 83 3.84 7.97 7.63
C THR A 83 2.62 7.60 8.44
N TYR A 84 2.28 6.32 8.39
CA TYR A 84 1.10 5.76 9.02
C TYR A 84 1.51 4.75 10.10
N LYS A 85 0.69 4.64 11.14
CA LYS A 85 0.83 3.65 12.20
C LYS A 85 -0.46 2.85 12.38
N SER A 86 -0.31 1.57 12.67
CA SER A 86 -1.40 0.69 13.07
C SER A 86 -0.87 -0.59 13.72
N THR A 87 -1.64 -1.19 14.62
CA THR A 87 -1.32 -2.52 15.19
C THR A 87 -2.08 -3.66 14.53
N ASP A 88 -3.11 -3.37 13.73
CA ASP A 88 -3.91 -4.38 13.03
C ASP A 88 -4.32 -4.02 11.58
N TRP A 89 -3.80 -2.91 11.04
CA TRP A 89 -3.95 -2.40 9.67
C TRP A 89 -5.37 -2.52 9.09
N LYS A 90 -6.38 -2.27 9.92
CA LYS A 90 -7.77 -2.10 9.46
C LYS A 90 -8.03 -0.65 9.14
N PHE A 91 -8.90 -0.39 8.16
CA PHE A 91 -9.20 0.96 7.69
C PHE A 91 -9.47 1.98 8.82
N ASP A 92 -10.26 1.60 9.84
CA ASP A 92 -10.62 2.47 10.97
C ASP A 92 -9.50 2.63 12.01
N ASN A 93 -8.44 1.81 11.94
CA ASN A 93 -7.34 1.74 12.91
C ASN A 93 -6.01 2.23 12.30
N ILE A 94 -6.06 3.00 11.22
CA ILE A 94 -4.87 3.58 10.56
C ILE A 94 -4.82 5.07 10.86
N ASP A 95 -3.78 5.45 11.60
CA ASP A 95 -3.52 6.83 12.01
C ASP A 95 -2.23 7.36 11.40
N PHE A 96 -2.08 8.68 11.38
CA PHE A 96 -0.79 9.30 11.09
C PHE A 96 0.21 8.99 12.21
N ALA A 97 1.45 8.68 11.84
CA ALA A 97 2.56 8.65 12.78
C ALA A 97 3.05 10.08 12.99
N GLU A 98 3.02 10.54 14.24
CA GLU A 98 3.61 11.82 14.66
C GLU A 98 5.14 11.78 14.62
#